data_AF-A0A1A3Q6P0-F1
#
_entry.id   AF-A0A1A3Q6P0-F1
#
_cell.length_a   1.000
_cell.length_b   1.000
_cell.length_c   1.000
_cell.angle_alpha   90.00
_cell.angle_beta   90.00
_cell.angle_gamma   90.00
#
_symmetry.space_group_name_H-M   'P 1'
#
loop_
_entity.id
_entity.type
_entity.pdbx_description
1 polymer ?
#
loop_
_entity_poly.entity_id
_entity_poly.type
_entity_poly.pdbx_seq_one_letter_code
_entity_poly.pdbx_strand_id
1 'polypeptide(L)'
;MSTFIGQLVGFAVIILLVWRYVVPPVRKMMADQQDTVRRQLAESAAAADRLAEASRAHTKAKEDASAEAQRLTEEARADAKRIGEQLRAQADSDAERIKQQGAKQAELMRAQLIRQLRQDIGAESVHRAGELVRGYVADPAQQSATVDRFLDELDDMASSTADVQYPVATKMRSASRQALTDLLDKFDGIADGLDDQGLSTLADDLISVVALLNRETVVNRYLTQTAEDATPRVRLLERLVSGKVGQAALDVAKAAVSQRWSAEGDLIDAIELAGRQALLIRADRAGQLDEVEDQLFRFSRILDAQPRLAILLGDYETPADARVQLLRNVLGSAGAGVNATTADLLAKTVELLRGRPAEEAVQELAKVAVARRGEIVAQVSAAAELSDAQHTRLTEVLSRIYGHPVTAQISTDPELLGGLAISVGDEIIDGTLSSRLAAAQTQLPD
;
A
#
# COMPACT_ATOMS: atom_id res chain seq x y z
N MET A 1 -157.13 45.18 -43.05
CA MET A 1 -156.76 44.13 -42.08
C MET A 1 -156.00 42.94 -42.69
N SER A 2 -156.06 42.66 -44.00
CA SER A 2 -155.33 41.52 -44.59
C SER A 2 -153.82 41.73 -44.79
N THR A 3 -153.35 42.98 -44.93
CA THR A 3 -151.91 43.30 -45.13
C THR A 3 -151.06 43.08 -43.87
N PHE A 4 -151.65 43.14 -42.67
CA PHE A 4 -150.95 43.01 -41.40
C PHE A 4 -150.57 41.55 -41.07
N ILE A 5 -151.43 40.58 -41.43
CA ILE A 5 -151.19 39.15 -41.19
C ILE A 5 -150.08 38.63 -42.12
N GLY A 6 -150.04 39.08 -43.38
CA GLY A 6 -148.97 38.71 -44.32
C GLY A 6 -147.58 39.23 -43.91
N GLN A 7 -147.50 40.45 -43.36
CA GLN A 7 -146.26 40.99 -42.80
C GLN A 7 -145.78 40.19 -41.58
N LEU A 8 -146.69 39.72 -40.72
CA LEU A 8 -146.33 38.95 -39.53
C LEU A 8 -145.78 37.56 -39.89
N VAL A 9 -146.35 36.91 -40.91
CA VAL A 9 -145.83 35.63 -41.44
C VAL A 9 -144.48 35.84 -42.12
N GLY A 10 -144.33 36.88 -42.95
CA GLY A 10 -143.04 37.22 -43.57
C GLY A 10 -141.96 37.55 -42.53
N PHE A 11 -142.32 38.26 -41.47
CA PHE A 11 -141.42 38.57 -40.35
C PHE A 11 -141.03 37.32 -39.56
N ALA A 12 -141.96 36.39 -39.32
CA ALA A 12 -141.67 35.12 -38.67
C ALA A 12 -140.71 34.23 -39.48
N VAL A 13 -140.86 34.20 -40.81
CA VAL A 13 -139.95 33.46 -41.71
C VAL A 13 -138.55 34.07 -41.71
N ILE A 14 -138.43 35.40 -41.72
CA ILE A 14 -137.14 36.09 -41.62
C ILE A 14 -136.48 35.81 -40.26
N ILE A 15 -137.22 35.85 -39.16
CA ILE A 15 -136.68 35.49 -37.84
C ILE A 15 -136.19 34.04 -37.83
N LEU A 16 -136.93 33.11 -38.43
CA LEU A 16 -136.53 31.70 -38.48
C LEU A 16 -135.25 31.50 -39.29
N LEU A 17 -135.10 32.20 -40.43
CA LEU A 17 -133.90 32.18 -41.26
C LEU A 17 -132.68 32.78 -40.53
N VAL A 18 -132.85 33.94 -39.89
CA VAL A 18 -131.78 34.60 -39.12
C VAL A 18 -131.36 33.74 -37.93
N TRP A 19 -132.33 33.19 -37.18
CA TRP A 19 -132.07 32.34 -36.03
C TRP A 19 -131.41 31.01 -36.41
N ARG A 20 -131.81 30.39 -37.53
CA ARG A 20 -131.29 29.08 -37.95
C ARG A 20 -129.95 29.15 -38.70
N TYR A 21 -129.72 30.19 -39.51
CA TYR A 21 -128.54 30.27 -40.38
C TYR A 21 -127.52 31.35 -39.99
N VAL A 22 -127.94 32.48 -39.39
CA VAL A 22 -127.03 33.61 -39.10
C VAL A 22 -126.54 33.60 -37.65
N VAL A 23 -127.40 33.30 -36.67
CA VAL A 23 -127.03 33.26 -35.24
C VAL A 23 -125.96 32.20 -34.92
N PRO A 24 -126.00 30.94 -35.42
CA PRO A 24 -124.98 29.94 -35.09
C PRO A 24 -123.53 30.33 -35.48
N PRO A 25 -123.23 30.81 -36.71
CA PRO A 25 -121.87 31.20 -37.07
C PRO A 25 -121.38 32.45 -36.31
N VAL A 26 -122.26 33.42 -36.03
CA VAL A 26 -121.90 34.61 -35.23
C VAL A 26 -121.61 34.25 -33.79
N ARG A 27 -122.41 33.38 -33.16
CA ARG A 27 -122.12 32.85 -31.81
C ARG A 27 -120.83 32.05 -31.77
N LYS A 28 -120.54 31.26 -32.80
CA LYS A 28 -119.28 30.49 -32.89
C LYS A 28 -118.07 31.42 -33.01
N MET A 29 -118.12 32.45 -33.86
CA MET A 29 -117.05 33.45 -33.93
C MET A 29 -116.86 34.21 -32.61
N MET A 30 -117.95 34.59 -31.91
CA MET A 30 -117.83 35.25 -30.61
C MET A 30 -117.27 34.30 -29.53
N ALA A 31 -117.64 33.03 -29.53
CA ALA A 31 -117.09 32.02 -28.62
C ALA A 31 -115.60 31.75 -28.92
N ASP A 32 -115.21 31.60 -30.19
CA ASP A 32 -113.82 31.41 -30.59
C ASP A 32 -112.96 32.65 -30.25
N GLN A 33 -113.50 33.86 -30.39
CA GLN A 33 -112.86 35.10 -29.93
C GLN A 33 -112.72 35.11 -28.40
N GLN A 34 -113.76 34.74 -27.65
CA GLN A 34 -113.71 34.66 -26.18
C GLN A 34 -112.71 33.61 -25.69
N ASP A 35 -112.63 32.44 -26.32
CA ASP A 35 -111.68 31.37 -25.97
C ASP A 35 -110.25 31.72 -26.37
N THR A 36 -110.05 32.44 -27.48
CA THR A 36 -108.72 32.97 -27.85
C THR A 36 -108.25 34.00 -26.83
N VAL A 37 -109.12 34.93 -26.41
CA VAL A 37 -108.79 35.90 -25.35
C VAL A 37 -108.53 35.20 -24.01
N ARG A 38 -109.32 34.18 -23.65
CA ARG A 38 -109.07 33.36 -22.44
C ARG A 38 -107.75 32.61 -22.51
N ARG A 39 -107.42 31.98 -23.64
CA ARG A 39 -106.12 31.31 -23.85
C ARG A 39 -104.96 32.29 -23.80
N GLN A 40 -105.07 33.43 -24.47
CA GLN A 40 -104.03 34.47 -24.43
C GLN A 40 -103.84 35.01 -23.00
N LEU A 41 -104.91 35.21 -22.23
CA LEU A 41 -104.83 35.60 -20.83
C LEU A 41 -104.19 34.50 -19.96
N ALA A 42 -104.56 33.23 -20.16
CA ALA A 42 -103.99 32.10 -19.43
C ALA A 42 -102.51 31.83 -19.77
N GLU A 43 -102.13 31.94 -21.05
CA GLU A 43 -100.74 31.84 -21.50
C GLU A 43 -99.91 33.02 -21.01
N SER A 44 -100.46 34.25 -21.02
CA SER A 44 -99.80 35.42 -20.45
C SER A 44 -99.62 35.30 -18.93
N ALA A 45 -100.61 34.73 -18.21
CA ALA A 45 -100.49 34.46 -16.78
C ALA A 45 -99.43 33.38 -16.49
N ALA A 46 -99.42 32.27 -17.24
CA ALA A 46 -98.41 31.23 -17.10
C ALA A 46 -97.00 31.70 -17.50
N ALA A 47 -96.88 32.56 -18.51
CA ALA A 47 -95.63 33.20 -18.89
C ALA A 47 -95.13 34.17 -17.80
N ALA A 48 -96.04 34.94 -17.18
CA ALA A 48 -95.71 35.80 -16.04
C ALA A 48 -95.25 34.99 -14.82
N ASP A 49 -95.92 33.86 -14.52
CA ASP A 49 -95.52 32.97 -13.42
C ASP A 49 -94.15 32.32 -13.68
N ARG A 50 -93.89 31.83 -14.91
CA ARG A 50 -92.57 31.29 -15.29
C ARG A 50 -91.47 32.35 -15.24
N LEU A 51 -91.77 33.58 -15.67
CA LEU A 51 -90.82 34.69 -15.58
C LEU A 51 -90.54 35.05 -14.11
N ALA A 52 -91.56 35.02 -13.25
CA ALA A 52 -91.40 35.24 -11.81
C ALA A 52 -90.59 34.12 -11.16
N GLU A 53 -90.81 32.86 -11.51
CA GLU A 53 -90.04 31.71 -11.04
C GLU A 53 -88.58 31.76 -11.52
N ALA A 54 -88.36 32.01 -12.81
CA ALA A 54 -87.02 32.17 -13.38
C ALA A 54 -86.28 33.37 -12.77
N SER A 55 -86.97 34.47 -12.50
CA SER A 55 -86.40 35.64 -11.80
C SER A 55 -86.00 35.28 -10.38
N ARG A 56 -86.86 34.55 -9.63
CA ARG A 56 -86.54 34.07 -8.27
C ARG A 56 -85.37 33.08 -8.26
N ALA A 57 -85.33 32.17 -9.23
CA ALA A 57 -84.23 31.22 -9.38
C ALA A 57 -82.93 31.93 -9.75
N HIS A 58 -82.97 32.95 -10.61
CA HIS A 58 -81.81 33.77 -10.97
C HIS A 58 -81.32 34.61 -9.79
N THR A 59 -82.21 35.25 -9.03
CA THR A 59 -81.83 36.00 -7.82
C THR A 59 -81.22 35.07 -6.79
N LYS A 60 -81.82 33.90 -6.56
CA LYS A 60 -81.27 32.90 -5.64
C LYS A 60 -79.91 32.38 -6.10
N ALA A 61 -79.75 32.03 -7.38
CA ALA A 61 -78.47 31.60 -7.92
C ALA A 61 -77.39 32.69 -7.82
N LYS A 62 -77.77 33.97 -7.99
CA LYS A 62 -76.86 35.10 -7.81
C LYS A 62 -76.46 35.28 -6.33
N GLU A 63 -77.40 35.10 -5.41
CA GLU A 63 -77.13 35.11 -3.97
C GLU A 63 -76.23 33.95 -3.56
N ASP A 64 -76.52 32.73 -4.00
CA ASP A 64 -75.74 31.52 -3.75
C ASP A 64 -74.31 31.66 -4.33
N ALA A 65 -74.17 32.12 -5.58
CA ALA A 65 -72.87 32.38 -6.19
C ALA A 65 -72.09 33.49 -5.49
N SER A 66 -72.77 34.52 -4.97
CA SER A 66 -72.13 35.58 -4.18
C SER A 66 -71.65 35.05 -2.83
N ALA A 67 -72.42 34.19 -2.18
CA ALA A 67 -72.04 33.53 -0.94
C ALA A 67 -70.88 32.55 -1.14
N GLU A 68 -70.87 31.79 -2.23
CA GLU A 68 -69.78 30.88 -2.59
C GLU A 68 -68.50 31.64 -2.94
N ALA A 69 -68.59 32.75 -3.71
CA ALA A 69 -67.44 33.61 -3.99
C ALA A 69 -66.85 34.24 -2.72
N GLN A 70 -67.69 34.62 -1.76
CA GLN A 70 -67.24 35.10 -0.45
C GLN A 70 -66.49 34.00 0.32
N ARG A 71 -67.06 32.79 0.40
CA ARG A 71 -66.39 31.64 1.04
C ARG A 71 -65.06 31.30 0.39
N LEU A 72 -65.01 31.23 -0.95
CA LEU A 72 -63.78 30.98 -1.71
C LEU A 72 -62.73 32.07 -1.45
N THR A 73 -63.14 33.33 -1.34
CA THR A 73 -62.23 34.45 -1.02
C THR A 73 -61.70 34.34 0.41
N GLU A 74 -62.53 33.94 1.37
CA GLU A 74 -62.12 33.71 2.76
C GLU A 74 -61.15 32.53 2.88
N GLU A 75 -61.44 31.41 2.21
CA GLU A 75 -60.56 30.25 2.11
C GLU A 75 -59.22 30.61 1.46
N ALA A 76 -59.24 31.31 0.33
CA ALA A 76 -58.03 31.78 -0.35
C ALA A 76 -57.20 32.74 0.53
N ARG A 77 -57.85 33.61 1.32
CA ARG A 77 -57.17 34.48 2.29
C ARG A 77 -56.56 33.68 3.45
N ALA A 78 -57.27 32.68 3.96
CA ALA A 78 -56.78 31.80 5.01
C ALA A 78 -55.59 30.96 4.52
N ASP A 79 -55.66 30.44 3.30
CA ASP A 79 -54.60 29.68 2.65
C ASP A 79 -53.38 30.57 2.35
N ALA A 80 -53.58 31.78 1.83
CA ALA A 80 -52.49 32.73 1.62
C ALA A 80 -51.78 33.07 2.94
N LYS A 81 -52.53 33.22 4.04
CA LYS A 81 -51.95 33.42 5.38
C LYS A 81 -51.15 32.18 5.82
N ARG A 82 -51.69 30.98 5.64
CA ARG A 82 -51.02 29.71 5.98
C ARG A 82 -49.73 29.52 5.19
N ILE A 83 -49.75 29.79 3.88
CA ILE A 83 -48.56 29.75 3.01
C ILE A 83 -47.53 30.78 3.49
N GLY A 84 -47.96 32.00 3.84
CA GLY A 84 -47.08 33.02 4.39
C GLY A 84 -46.42 32.61 5.71
N GLU A 85 -47.16 31.95 6.61
CA GLU A 85 -46.64 31.40 7.86
C GLU A 85 -45.67 30.24 7.62
N GLN A 86 -45.99 29.32 6.70
CA GLN A 86 -45.11 28.22 6.31
C GLN A 86 -43.81 28.70 5.69
N LEU A 87 -43.87 29.68 4.78
CA LEU A 87 -42.68 30.28 4.18
C LEU A 87 -41.80 31.00 5.21
N ARG A 88 -42.40 31.67 6.20
CA ARG A 88 -41.65 32.26 7.32
C ARG A 88 -40.98 31.19 8.17
N ALA A 89 -41.70 30.15 8.57
CA ALA A 89 -41.14 29.05 9.36
C ALA A 89 -40.02 28.31 8.60
N GLN A 90 -40.16 28.13 7.29
CA GLN A 90 -39.11 27.59 6.44
C GLN A 90 -37.90 28.53 6.36
N ALA A 91 -38.11 29.83 6.17
CA ALA A 91 -37.04 30.82 6.15
C ALA A 91 -36.27 30.87 7.49
N ASP A 92 -36.96 30.75 8.63
CA ASP A 92 -36.34 30.69 9.95
C ASP A 92 -35.49 29.41 10.13
N SER A 93 -36.02 28.25 9.70
CA SER A 93 -35.28 26.98 9.69
C SER A 93 -34.03 27.04 8.81
N ASP A 94 -34.16 27.64 7.63
CA ASP A 94 -33.07 27.82 6.67
C ASP A 94 -32.01 28.76 7.21
N ALA A 95 -32.41 29.86 7.84
CA ALA A 95 -31.51 30.80 8.51
C ALA A 95 -30.74 30.13 9.66
N GLU A 96 -31.42 29.34 10.50
CA GLU A 96 -30.78 28.62 11.60
C GLU A 96 -29.81 27.55 11.09
N ARG A 97 -30.17 26.83 10.03
CA ARG A 97 -29.27 25.87 9.35
C ARG A 97 -28.02 26.55 8.81
N ILE A 98 -28.15 27.70 8.14
CA ILE A 98 -27.00 28.48 7.65
C ILE A 98 -26.14 28.95 8.83
N LYS A 99 -26.76 29.41 9.91
CA LYS A 99 -26.04 29.86 11.12
C LYS A 99 -25.26 28.73 11.77
N GLN A 100 -25.85 27.54 11.91
CA GLN A 100 -25.17 26.36 12.46
C GLN A 100 -24.03 25.87 11.56
N GLN A 101 -24.24 25.87 10.24
CA GLN A 101 -23.18 25.55 9.28
C GLN A 101 -22.05 26.58 9.34
N GLY A 102 -22.37 27.88 9.42
CA GLY A 102 -21.39 28.95 9.58
C GLY A 102 -20.59 28.84 10.87
N ALA A 103 -21.25 28.51 11.98
CA ALA A 103 -20.58 28.28 13.26
C ALA A 103 -19.59 27.10 13.19
N LYS A 104 -20.02 25.96 12.61
CA LYS A 104 -19.13 24.81 12.38
C LYS A 104 -17.96 25.16 11.46
N GLN A 105 -18.21 25.92 10.38
CA GLN A 105 -17.16 26.36 9.47
C GLN A 105 -16.15 27.27 10.19
N ALA A 106 -16.62 28.18 11.05
CA ALA A 106 -15.75 29.05 11.85
C ALA A 106 -14.89 28.25 12.84
N GLU A 107 -15.46 27.23 13.49
CA GLU A 107 -14.71 26.32 14.36
C GLU A 107 -13.64 25.53 13.58
N LEU A 108 -13.98 25.02 12.40
CA LEU A 108 -13.02 24.32 11.53
C LEU A 108 -11.89 25.25 11.06
N MET A 109 -12.22 26.49 10.64
CA MET A 109 -11.23 27.50 10.28
C MET A 109 -10.33 27.85 11.47
N ARG A 110 -10.89 28.00 12.68
CA ARG A 110 -10.11 28.24 13.89
C ARG A 110 -9.17 27.07 14.21
N ALA A 111 -9.65 25.83 14.10
CA ALA A 111 -8.83 24.64 14.31
C ALA A 111 -7.70 24.54 13.29
N GLN A 112 -7.97 24.85 12.02
CA GLN A 112 -6.97 24.90 10.96
C GLN A 112 -5.93 25.99 11.19
N LEU A 113 -6.36 27.20 11.60
CA LEU A 113 -5.44 28.28 11.96
C LEU A 113 -4.54 27.92 13.14
N ILE A 114 -5.08 27.24 14.16
CA ILE A 114 -4.28 26.79 15.31
C ILE A 114 -3.26 25.72 14.88
N ARG A 115 -3.66 24.77 14.03
CA ARG A 115 -2.75 23.76 13.47
C ARG A 115 -1.62 24.40 12.67
N GLN A 116 -1.97 25.29 11.73
CA GLN A 116 -0.99 26.04 10.95
C GLN A 116 -0.06 26.86 11.85
N LEU A 117 -0.58 27.56 12.85
CA LEU A 117 0.24 28.31 13.80
C LEU A 117 1.19 27.39 14.59
N ARG A 118 0.76 26.19 14.99
CA ARG A 118 1.63 25.22 15.67
C ARG A 118 2.73 24.72 14.75
N GLN A 119 2.41 24.44 13.48
CA GLN A 119 3.40 24.06 12.48
C GLN A 119 4.42 25.18 12.24
N ASP A 120 3.96 26.42 12.06
CA ASP A 120 4.83 27.58 11.81
C ASP A 120 5.75 27.86 13.03
N ILE A 121 5.20 27.85 14.24
CA ILE A 121 5.98 28.02 15.48
C ILE A 121 6.95 26.85 15.65
N GLY A 122 6.52 25.62 15.38
CA GLY A 122 7.34 24.42 15.45
C GLY A 122 8.52 24.50 14.49
N ALA A 123 8.26 24.85 13.23
CA ALA A 123 9.28 25.00 12.19
C ALA A 123 10.29 26.09 12.54
N GLU A 124 9.84 27.28 12.99
CA GLU A 124 10.74 28.34 13.44
C GLU A 124 11.54 27.94 14.68
N SER A 125 10.94 27.20 15.61
CA SER A 125 11.63 26.71 16.82
C SER A 125 12.74 25.72 16.47
N VAL A 126 12.48 24.76 15.57
CA VAL A 126 13.49 23.81 15.08
C VAL A 126 14.56 24.54 14.28
N HIS A 127 14.18 25.54 13.47
CA HIS A 127 15.13 26.36 12.73
C HIS A 127 16.11 27.08 13.67
N ARG A 128 15.59 27.75 14.72
CA ARG A 128 16.42 28.43 15.74
C ARG A 128 17.25 27.45 16.56
N ALA A 129 16.69 26.30 16.94
CA ALA A 129 17.45 25.24 17.58
C ALA A 129 18.61 24.78 16.68
N GLY A 130 18.38 24.68 15.37
CA GLY A 130 19.41 24.38 14.38
C GLY A 130 20.53 25.40 14.32
N GLU A 131 20.19 26.70 14.34
CA GLU A 131 21.21 27.76 14.42
C GLU A 131 22.02 27.68 15.71
N LEU A 132 21.36 27.44 16.85
CA LEU A 132 22.03 27.28 18.14
C LEU A 132 22.95 26.07 18.19
N VAL A 133 22.49 24.92 17.68
CA VAL A 133 23.31 23.70 17.58
C VAL A 133 24.50 23.93 16.65
N ARG A 134 24.29 24.56 15.49
CA ARG A 134 25.38 24.92 14.57
C ARG A 134 26.39 25.88 15.22
N GLY A 135 25.93 26.80 16.06
CA GLY A 135 26.80 27.65 16.86
C GLY A 135 27.57 26.89 17.94
N TYR A 136 26.92 25.95 18.63
CA TYR A 136 27.52 25.12 19.67
C TYR A 136 28.63 24.21 19.12
N VAL A 137 28.37 23.59 17.97
CA VAL A 137 29.31 22.68 17.28
C VAL A 137 30.33 23.39 16.41
N ALA A 138 30.37 24.73 16.41
CA ALA A 138 31.47 25.46 15.77
C ALA A 138 32.78 25.35 16.57
N ASP A 139 32.70 25.00 17.87
CA ASP A 139 33.85 24.75 18.74
C ASP A 139 34.31 23.29 18.62
N PRO A 140 35.58 23.02 18.24
CA PRO A 140 36.14 21.67 18.16
C PRO A 140 35.99 20.85 19.44
N ALA A 141 36.03 21.48 20.62
CA ALA A 141 35.85 20.77 21.89
C ALA A 141 34.43 20.20 22.02
N GLN A 142 33.42 20.92 21.51
CA GLN A 142 32.02 20.49 21.55
C GLN A 142 31.71 19.44 20.48
N GLN A 143 32.36 19.52 19.33
CA GLN A 143 32.31 18.47 18.30
C GLN A 143 32.86 17.15 18.85
N SER A 144 34.03 17.18 19.48
CA SER A 144 34.64 16.01 20.13
C SER A 144 33.73 15.42 21.21
N ALA A 145 33.15 16.25 22.09
CA ALA A 145 32.25 15.77 23.14
C ALA A 145 30.96 15.11 22.58
N THR A 146 30.54 15.49 21.38
CA THR A 146 29.38 14.88 20.69
C THR A 146 29.74 13.50 20.12
N VAL A 147 30.93 13.37 19.54
CA VAL A 147 31.48 12.08 19.11
C VAL A 147 31.63 11.15 20.30
N ASP A 148 32.23 11.61 21.39
CA ASP A 148 32.45 10.77 22.59
C ASP A 148 31.14 10.24 23.17
N ARG A 149 30.11 11.09 23.24
CA ARG A 149 28.77 10.68 23.68
C ARG A 149 28.16 9.62 22.76
N PHE A 150 28.35 9.72 21.45
CA PHE A 150 27.85 8.71 20.53
C PHE A 150 28.64 7.40 20.62
N LEU A 151 29.95 7.47 20.83
CA LEU A 151 30.77 6.28 21.12
C LEU A 151 30.30 5.59 22.41
N ASP A 152 29.89 6.33 23.44
CA ASP A 152 29.27 5.77 24.65
C ASP A 152 27.94 5.07 24.32
N GLU A 153 27.06 5.72 23.54
CA GLU A 153 25.79 5.14 23.09
C GLU A 153 26.00 3.85 22.27
N LEU A 154 27.00 3.82 21.39
CA LEU A 154 27.39 2.63 20.62
C LEU A 154 27.93 1.51 21.52
N ASP A 155 28.71 1.86 22.54
CA ASP A 155 29.27 0.90 23.49
C ASP A 155 28.16 0.20 24.30
N ASP A 156 27.13 0.95 24.68
CA ASP A 156 25.92 0.40 25.30
C ASP A 156 25.17 -0.56 24.35
N MET A 157 25.11 -0.26 23.04
CA MET A 157 24.51 -1.15 22.04
C MET A 157 25.30 -2.45 21.84
N ALA A 158 26.62 -2.42 22.01
CA ALA A 158 27.50 -3.60 21.90
C ALA A 158 27.20 -4.69 22.93
N SER A 159 26.43 -4.37 23.98
CA SER A 159 25.92 -5.36 24.94
C SER A 159 24.88 -6.33 24.33
N SER A 160 24.34 -6.01 23.15
CA SER A 160 23.62 -6.94 22.27
C SER A 160 24.50 -7.29 21.07
N THR A 161 24.97 -8.53 21.00
CA THR A 161 25.78 -9.04 19.88
C THR A 161 25.03 -8.86 18.55
N ALA A 162 25.55 -8.03 17.65
CA ALA A 162 25.10 -7.98 16.27
C ALA A 162 25.82 -9.09 15.50
N ASP A 163 25.12 -10.21 15.28
CA ASP A 163 25.63 -11.31 14.47
C ASP A 163 25.97 -10.79 13.07
N VAL A 164 27.25 -10.82 12.70
CA VAL A 164 27.68 -10.61 11.32
C VAL A 164 27.11 -11.74 10.49
N GLN A 165 25.99 -11.42 9.86
CA GLN A 165 25.32 -12.36 8.98
C GLN A 165 26.16 -12.51 7.73
N TYR A 166 26.64 -13.73 7.51
CA TYR A 166 27.01 -14.17 6.17
C TYR A 166 25.94 -13.70 5.18
N PRO A 167 26.29 -13.25 3.96
CA PRO A 167 25.31 -12.79 2.97
C PRO A 167 24.18 -13.80 2.70
N VAL A 168 24.45 -15.09 2.91
CA VAL A 168 23.47 -16.18 2.81
C VAL A 168 22.46 -16.17 3.96
N ALA A 169 22.85 -15.72 5.16
CA ALA A 169 22.01 -15.65 6.34
C ALA A 169 20.99 -14.49 6.28
N THR A 170 21.29 -13.40 5.56
CA THR A 170 20.38 -12.23 5.48
C THR A 170 19.05 -12.56 4.77
N LYS A 171 19.07 -13.47 3.80
CA LYS A 171 17.87 -14.00 3.12
C LYS A 171 17.15 -15.11 3.91
N MET A 172 17.74 -15.60 4.99
CA MET A 172 17.21 -16.73 5.77
C MET A 172 16.29 -16.29 6.91
N ARG A 173 15.24 -17.09 7.16
CA ARG A 173 14.38 -16.91 8.35
C ARG A 173 15.12 -17.31 9.63
N SER A 174 14.59 -16.92 10.80
CA SER A 174 15.25 -17.11 12.10
C SER A 174 15.74 -18.54 12.37
N ALA A 175 14.92 -19.56 12.09
CA ALA A 175 15.32 -20.96 12.30
C ALA A 175 16.46 -21.40 11.37
N SER A 176 16.46 -20.95 10.11
CA SER A 176 17.54 -21.23 9.16
C SER A 176 18.82 -20.48 9.49
N ARG A 177 18.71 -19.25 10.01
CA ARG A 177 19.88 -18.49 10.50
C ARG A 177 20.56 -19.21 11.65
N GLN A 178 19.80 -19.64 12.67
CA GLN A 178 20.36 -20.42 13.77
C GLN A 178 20.98 -21.75 13.30
N ALA A 179 20.28 -22.48 12.43
CA ALA A 179 20.76 -23.73 11.84
C ALA A 179 22.09 -23.54 11.09
N LEU A 180 22.24 -22.42 10.38
CA LEU A 180 23.47 -22.07 9.69
C LEU A 180 24.61 -21.77 10.65
N THR A 181 24.37 -20.98 11.70
CA THR A 181 25.37 -20.70 12.75
C THR A 181 25.88 -22.00 13.37
N ASP A 182 24.98 -22.86 13.85
CA ASP A 182 25.34 -24.13 14.47
C ASP A 182 26.11 -25.06 13.51
N LEU A 183 25.78 -25.03 12.21
CA LEU A 183 26.50 -25.78 11.19
C LEU A 183 27.91 -25.26 10.98
N LEU A 184 28.08 -23.93 10.89
CA LEU A 184 29.37 -23.30 10.66
C LEU A 184 30.31 -23.51 11.85
N ASP A 185 29.81 -23.42 13.09
CA ASP A 185 30.58 -23.77 14.29
C ASP A 185 31.07 -25.21 14.25
N LYS A 186 30.21 -26.14 13.83
CA LYS A 186 30.57 -27.55 13.69
C LYS A 186 31.58 -27.77 12.57
N PHE A 187 31.41 -27.04 11.46
CA PHE A 187 32.31 -27.08 10.31
C PHE A 187 33.71 -26.56 10.68
N ASP A 188 33.83 -25.43 11.37
CA ASP A 188 35.12 -24.87 11.75
C ASP A 188 35.89 -25.85 12.65
N GLY A 189 35.23 -26.48 13.62
CA GLY A 189 35.86 -27.52 14.45
C GLY A 189 36.31 -28.77 13.68
N ILE A 190 35.70 -29.08 12.53
CA ILE A 190 36.17 -30.16 11.63
C ILE A 190 37.33 -29.66 10.76
N ALA A 191 37.22 -28.45 10.21
CA ALA A 191 38.19 -27.84 9.31
C ALA A 191 39.54 -27.56 9.99
N ASP A 192 39.54 -27.22 11.28
CA ASP A 192 40.74 -27.00 12.09
C ASP A 192 41.65 -28.24 12.15
N GLY A 193 41.07 -29.43 12.09
CA GLY A 193 41.82 -30.70 12.12
C GLY A 193 42.33 -31.18 10.76
N LEU A 194 41.99 -30.51 9.66
CA LEU A 194 42.37 -30.90 8.30
C LEU A 194 43.61 -30.15 7.82
N ASP A 195 44.38 -30.75 6.93
CA ASP A 195 45.43 -30.07 6.16
C ASP A 195 44.86 -29.45 4.86
N ASP A 196 45.69 -28.77 4.08
CA ASP A 196 45.24 -28.08 2.85
C ASP A 196 44.64 -29.04 1.81
N GLN A 197 45.18 -30.25 1.71
CA GLN A 197 44.63 -31.30 0.84
C GLN A 197 43.30 -31.83 1.37
N GLY A 198 43.17 -31.98 2.69
CA GLY A 198 41.94 -32.35 3.37
C GLY A 198 40.85 -31.31 3.18
N LEU A 199 41.16 -30.02 3.26
CA LEU A 199 40.23 -28.92 2.98
C LEU A 199 39.78 -28.91 1.51
N SER A 200 40.69 -29.19 0.58
CA SER A 200 40.37 -29.31 -0.85
C SER A 200 39.39 -30.47 -1.10
N THR A 201 39.70 -31.64 -0.53
CA THR A 201 38.84 -32.83 -0.60
C THR A 201 37.48 -32.57 0.05
N LEU A 202 37.45 -31.93 1.23
CA LEU A 202 36.22 -31.55 1.91
C LEU A 202 35.35 -30.66 1.03
N ALA A 203 35.94 -29.64 0.39
CA ALA A 203 35.22 -28.77 -0.52
C ALA A 203 34.65 -29.53 -1.72
N ASP A 204 35.44 -30.40 -2.36
CA ASP A 204 34.98 -31.21 -3.51
C ASP A 204 33.83 -32.16 -3.13
N ASP A 205 33.94 -32.79 -1.97
CA ASP A 205 32.93 -33.72 -1.46
C ASP A 205 31.63 -33.00 -1.09
N LEU A 206 31.69 -31.85 -0.41
CA LEU A 206 30.49 -31.07 -0.05
C LEU A 206 29.78 -30.54 -1.30
N ILE A 207 30.52 -30.10 -2.32
CA ILE A 207 29.96 -29.67 -3.60
C ILE A 207 29.30 -30.85 -4.33
N SER A 208 29.90 -32.05 -4.26
CA SER A 208 29.30 -33.28 -4.80
C SER A 208 28.01 -33.66 -4.07
N VAL A 209 27.94 -33.47 -2.75
CA VAL A 209 26.70 -33.64 -1.97
C VAL A 209 25.65 -32.63 -2.41
N VAL A 210 26.01 -31.36 -2.57
CA VAL A 210 25.10 -30.32 -3.06
C VAL A 210 24.57 -30.65 -4.46
N ALA A 211 25.42 -31.08 -5.38
CA ALA A 211 25.02 -31.50 -6.72
C ALA A 211 24.03 -32.68 -6.68
N LEU A 212 24.25 -33.67 -5.80
CA LEU A 212 23.32 -34.77 -5.57
C LEU A 212 21.96 -34.27 -5.05
N LEU A 213 21.94 -33.40 -4.05
CA LEU A 213 20.70 -32.87 -3.47
C LEU A 213 19.91 -31.99 -4.45
N ASN A 214 20.60 -31.25 -5.31
CA ASN A 214 19.99 -30.49 -6.40
C ASN A 214 19.31 -31.39 -7.42
N ARG A 215 19.96 -32.50 -7.79
CA ARG A 215 19.42 -33.47 -8.74
C ARG A 215 18.23 -34.25 -8.16
N GLU A 216 18.35 -34.70 -6.92
CA GLU A 216 17.38 -35.57 -6.25
C GLU A 216 16.43 -34.76 -5.35
N THR A 217 15.55 -33.97 -5.96
CA THR A 217 14.65 -33.04 -5.23
C THR A 217 13.76 -33.71 -4.19
N VAL A 218 13.35 -34.97 -4.41
CA VAL A 218 12.57 -35.77 -3.45
C VAL A 218 13.37 -36.08 -2.19
N VAL A 219 14.66 -36.39 -2.35
CA VAL A 219 15.58 -36.62 -1.23
C VAL A 219 15.74 -35.32 -0.45
N ASN A 220 16.02 -34.21 -1.14
CA ASN A 220 16.18 -32.91 -0.48
C ASN A 220 14.95 -32.54 0.36
N ARG A 221 13.74 -32.66 -0.24
CA ARG A 221 12.48 -32.38 0.48
C ARG A 221 12.32 -33.22 1.74
N TYR A 222 12.71 -34.50 1.71
CA TYR A 222 12.67 -35.36 2.89
C TYR A 222 13.71 -34.93 3.94
N LEU A 223 14.92 -34.59 3.51
CA LEU A 223 16.00 -34.15 4.39
C LEU A 223 15.72 -32.79 5.05
N THR A 224 14.86 -31.94 4.49
CA THR A 224 14.44 -30.66 5.09
C THR A 224 13.12 -30.74 5.86
N GLN A 225 12.54 -31.92 6.07
CA GLN A 225 11.32 -32.05 6.87
C GLN A 225 11.58 -31.70 8.33
N THR A 226 10.77 -30.79 8.86
CA THR A 226 10.82 -30.38 10.27
C THR A 226 10.25 -31.47 11.17
N ALA A 227 11.12 -32.18 11.87
CA ALA A 227 10.77 -33.20 12.86
C ALA A 227 11.56 -32.97 14.16
N GLU A 228 11.03 -33.43 15.30
CA GLU A 228 11.76 -33.40 16.57
C GLU A 228 12.96 -34.35 16.57
N ASP A 229 12.86 -35.50 15.90
CA ASP A 229 13.96 -36.45 15.72
C ASP A 229 14.53 -36.40 14.29
N ALA A 230 15.80 -36.04 14.17
CA ALA A 230 16.51 -35.99 12.89
C ALA A 230 17.13 -37.34 12.48
N THR A 231 17.13 -38.35 13.37
CA THR A 231 17.81 -39.65 13.17
C THR A 231 17.45 -40.34 11.84
N PRO A 232 16.17 -40.40 11.40
CA PRO A 232 15.82 -41.02 10.13
C PRO A 232 16.41 -40.28 8.92
N ARG A 233 16.45 -38.94 8.95
CA ARG A 233 17.00 -38.09 7.89
C ARG A 233 18.51 -38.28 7.79
N VAL A 234 19.20 -38.24 8.93
CA VAL A 234 20.65 -38.47 9.03
C VAL A 234 21.03 -39.86 8.52
N ARG A 235 20.28 -40.90 8.88
CA ARG A 235 20.51 -42.28 8.40
C ARG A 235 20.29 -42.42 6.89
N LEU A 236 19.31 -41.71 6.33
CA LEU A 236 19.10 -41.70 4.89
C LEU A 236 20.30 -41.07 4.18
N LEU A 237 20.74 -39.88 4.62
CA LEU A 237 21.91 -39.20 4.07
C LEU A 237 23.14 -40.12 4.12
N GLU A 238 23.42 -40.70 5.29
CA GLU A 238 24.56 -41.60 5.50
C GLU A 238 24.55 -42.77 4.52
N ARG A 239 23.39 -43.41 4.29
CA ARG A 239 23.27 -44.49 3.29
C ARG A 239 23.52 -44.03 1.85
N LEU A 240 23.18 -42.78 1.51
CA LEU A 240 23.31 -42.26 0.16
C LEU A 240 24.75 -41.91 -0.20
N VAL A 241 25.51 -41.38 0.76
CA VAL A 241 26.84 -40.79 0.53
C VAL A 241 27.99 -41.55 1.18
N SER A 242 27.74 -42.49 2.10
CA SER A 242 28.79 -43.31 2.71
C SER A 242 29.60 -44.07 1.66
N GLY A 243 30.93 -44.02 1.80
CA GLY A 243 31.88 -44.60 0.85
C GLY A 243 32.06 -43.83 -0.46
N LYS A 244 31.31 -42.73 -0.67
CA LYS A 244 31.45 -41.83 -1.83
C LYS A 244 32.12 -40.50 -1.51
N VAL A 245 32.05 -40.09 -0.24
CA VAL A 245 32.67 -38.86 0.28
C VAL A 245 33.53 -39.19 1.49
N GLY A 246 34.51 -38.34 1.78
CA GLY A 246 35.35 -38.41 2.96
C GLY A 246 34.58 -38.22 4.27
N GLN A 247 35.18 -38.67 5.37
CA GLN A 247 34.55 -38.66 6.70
C GLN A 247 34.18 -37.24 7.16
N ALA A 248 35.06 -36.25 6.92
CA ALA A 248 34.80 -34.86 7.26
C ALA A 248 33.55 -34.30 6.54
N ALA A 249 33.39 -34.58 5.25
CA ALA A 249 32.23 -34.14 4.48
C ALA A 249 30.94 -34.83 4.94
N LEU A 250 31.02 -36.12 5.25
CA LEU A 250 29.90 -36.86 5.85
C LEU A 250 29.48 -36.25 7.18
N ASP A 251 30.43 -35.90 8.05
CA ASP A 251 30.13 -35.33 9.37
C ASP A 251 29.51 -33.92 9.28
N VAL A 252 30.00 -33.07 8.37
CA VAL A 252 29.38 -31.75 8.08
C VAL A 252 27.98 -31.94 7.50
N ALA A 253 27.79 -32.85 6.54
CA ALA A 253 26.48 -33.08 5.93
C ALA A 253 25.48 -33.66 6.96
N LYS A 254 25.92 -34.55 7.86
CA LYS A 254 25.10 -35.07 8.96
C LYS A 254 24.72 -33.98 9.95
N ALA A 255 25.64 -33.07 10.28
CA ALA A 255 25.34 -31.90 11.09
C ALA A 255 24.28 -31.02 10.42
N ALA A 256 24.43 -30.70 9.13
CA ALA A 256 23.48 -29.88 8.38
C ALA A 256 22.07 -30.51 8.34
N VAL A 257 21.97 -31.81 8.08
CA VAL A 257 20.69 -32.55 8.06
C VAL A 257 20.06 -32.67 9.45
N SER A 258 20.86 -32.59 10.52
CA SER A 258 20.35 -32.62 11.89
C SER A 258 19.62 -31.33 12.28
N GLN A 259 19.88 -30.23 11.55
CA GLN A 259 19.29 -28.93 11.83
C GLN A 259 17.85 -28.77 11.30
N ARG A 260 17.23 -27.65 11.70
CA ARG A 260 15.87 -27.24 11.32
C ARG A 260 15.93 -26.10 10.30
N TRP A 261 15.59 -26.41 9.05
CA TRP A 261 15.59 -25.44 7.96
C TRP A 261 14.18 -24.92 7.67
N SER A 262 14.08 -23.63 7.37
CA SER A 262 12.81 -22.95 7.07
C SER A 262 12.37 -23.07 5.61
N ALA A 263 13.28 -23.43 4.71
CA ALA A 263 13.02 -23.66 3.30
C ALA A 263 13.87 -24.83 2.77
N GLU A 264 13.38 -25.51 1.71
CA GLU A 264 14.08 -26.64 1.07
C GLU A 264 15.47 -26.24 0.52
N GLY A 265 15.62 -24.99 0.08
CA GLY A 265 16.88 -24.47 -0.46
C GLY A 265 17.94 -24.13 0.60
N ASP A 266 17.52 -23.85 1.84
CA ASP A 266 18.43 -23.34 2.88
C ASP A 266 19.48 -24.39 3.28
N LEU A 267 19.11 -25.69 3.32
CA LEU A 267 20.03 -26.79 3.58
C LEU A 267 21.14 -26.86 2.52
N ILE A 268 20.76 -26.71 1.25
CA ILE A 268 21.69 -26.78 0.12
C ILE A 268 22.62 -25.58 0.15
N ASP A 269 22.07 -24.38 0.36
CA ASP A 269 22.83 -23.13 0.49
C ASP A 269 23.86 -23.21 1.64
N ALA A 270 23.48 -23.82 2.76
CA ALA A 270 24.36 -23.97 3.92
C ALA A 270 25.52 -24.95 3.69
N ILE A 271 25.26 -26.11 3.07
CA ILE A 271 26.32 -27.08 2.72
C ILE A 271 27.25 -26.49 1.66
N GLU A 272 26.69 -25.76 0.68
CA GLU A 272 27.49 -25.06 -0.32
C GLU A 272 28.39 -23.98 0.30
N LEU A 273 27.86 -23.20 1.26
CA LEU A 273 28.65 -22.22 1.99
C LEU A 273 29.80 -22.88 2.76
N ALA A 274 29.56 -23.99 3.44
CA ALA A 274 30.62 -24.74 4.13
C ALA A 274 31.71 -25.24 3.15
N GLY A 275 31.32 -25.73 1.97
CA GLY A 275 32.27 -26.11 0.91
C GLY A 275 33.11 -24.93 0.41
N ARG A 276 32.51 -23.75 0.23
CA ARG A 276 33.23 -22.51 -0.14
C ARG A 276 34.17 -22.06 0.98
N GLN A 277 33.72 -22.12 2.24
CA GLN A 277 34.53 -21.79 3.41
C GLN A 277 35.79 -22.68 3.50
N ALA A 278 35.69 -23.97 3.17
CA ALA A 278 36.86 -24.86 3.17
C ALA A 278 37.97 -24.40 2.20
N LEU A 279 37.59 -23.93 1.00
CA LEU A 279 38.54 -23.37 0.04
C LEU A 279 39.10 -22.01 0.50
N LEU A 280 38.27 -21.17 1.12
CA LEU A 280 38.72 -19.88 1.66
C LEU A 280 39.67 -20.06 2.84
N ILE A 281 39.44 -21.04 3.72
CA ILE A 281 40.38 -21.42 4.79
C ILE A 281 41.73 -21.84 4.21
N ARG A 282 41.71 -22.65 3.14
CA ARG A 282 42.94 -23.06 2.45
C ARG A 282 43.70 -21.84 1.90
N ALA A 283 42.99 -20.89 1.27
CA ALA A 283 43.60 -19.67 0.77
C ALA A 283 44.16 -18.80 1.90
N ASP A 284 43.45 -18.70 3.02
CA ASP A 284 43.87 -17.97 4.21
C ASP A 284 45.15 -18.54 4.83
N ARG A 285 45.21 -19.87 5.00
CA ARG A 285 46.42 -20.57 5.47
C ARG A 285 47.62 -20.38 4.55
N ALA A 286 47.38 -20.23 3.25
CA ALA A 286 48.41 -19.94 2.26
C ALA A 286 48.80 -18.45 2.18
N GLY A 287 48.14 -17.57 2.94
CA GLY A 287 48.35 -16.11 2.87
C GLY A 287 47.88 -15.49 1.54
N GLN A 288 46.91 -16.13 0.88
CA GLN A 288 46.39 -15.76 -0.45
C GLN A 288 44.96 -15.21 -0.41
N LEU A 289 44.36 -15.07 0.77
CA LEU A 289 42.95 -14.65 0.90
C LEU A 289 42.69 -13.27 0.26
N ASP A 290 43.57 -12.31 0.48
CA ASP A 290 43.50 -10.97 -0.11
C ASP A 290 43.51 -11.02 -1.65
N GLU A 291 44.41 -11.82 -2.23
CA GLU A 291 44.48 -12.02 -3.68
C GLU A 291 43.19 -12.67 -4.21
N VAL A 292 42.66 -13.66 -3.49
CA VAL A 292 41.43 -14.36 -3.87
C VAL A 292 40.24 -13.39 -3.86
N GLU A 293 40.10 -12.59 -2.79
CA GLU A 293 39.08 -11.55 -2.67
C GLU A 293 39.15 -10.55 -3.83
N ASP A 294 40.32 -9.97 -4.08
CA ASP A 294 40.55 -9.01 -5.16
C ASP A 294 40.16 -9.58 -6.52
N GLN A 295 40.52 -10.84 -6.79
CA GLN A 295 40.19 -11.48 -8.06
C GLN A 295 38.70 -11.80 -8.18
N LEU A 296 38.02 -12.17 -7.09
CA LEU A 296 36.56 -12.37 -7.07
C LEU A 296 35.81 -11.06 -7.33
N PHE A 297 36.20 -9.95 -6.68
CA PHE A 297 35.64 -8.62 -6.96
C PHE A 297 35.93 -8.15 -8.38
N ARG A 298 37.14 -8.40 -8.89
CA ARG A 298 37.47 -8.08 -10.28
C ARG A 298 36.57 -8.85 -11.24
N PHE A 299 36.36 -10.14 -10.98
CA PHE A 299 35.49 -10.97 -11.82
C PHE A 299 34.02 -10.55 -11.73
N SER A 300 33.52 -10.17 -10.56
CA SER A 300 32.15 -9.64 -10.43
C SER A 300 31.96 -8.39 -11.29
N ARG A 301 32.91 -7.45 -11.26
CA ARG A 301 32.88 -6.23 -12.11
C ARG A 301 32.97 -6.56 -13.61
N ILE A 302 33.68 -7.62 -13.99
CA ILE A 302 33.73 -8.08 -15.38
C ILE A 302 32.36 -8.61 -15.83
N LEU A 303 31.66 -9.37 -14.98
CA LEU A 303 30.31 -9.85 -15.29
C LEU A 303 29.33 -8.68 -15.42
N ASP A 304 29.39 -7.71 -14.51
CA ASP A 304 28.56 -6.49 -14.56
C ASP A 304 28.80 -5.69 -15.86
N ALA A 305 30.07 -5.56 -16.27
CA ALA A 305 30.46 -4.85 -17.49
C ALA A 305 30.18 -5.66 -18.77
N GLN A 306 29.98 -6.98 -18.68
CA GLN A 306 29.77 -7.88 -19.81
C GLN A 306 28.49 -8.71 -19.64
N PRO A 307 27.30 -8.11 -19.84
CA PRO A 307 26.02 -8.80 -19.62
C PRO A 307 25.86 -10.09 -20.44
N ARG A 308 26.45 -10.14 -21.64
CA ARG A 308 26.42 -11.34 -22.49
C ARG A 308 27.16 -12.52 -21.85
N LEU A 309 28.29 -12.27 -21.18
CA LEU A 309 29.03 -13.32 -20.48
C LEU A 309 28.25 -13.79 -19.25
N ALA A 310 27.68 -12.85 -18.48
CA ALA A 310 26.83 -13.17 -17.33
C ALA A 310 25.63 -14.05 -17.72
N ILE A 311 24.96 -13.74 -18.84
CA ILE A 311 23.84 -14.55 -19.37
C ILE A 311 24.31 -15.96 -19.74
N LEU A 312 25.43 -16.09 -20.47
CA LEU A 312 25.93 -17.41 -20.89
C LEU A 312 26.38 -18.28 -19.71
N LEU A 313 26.96 -17.67 -18.67
CA LEU A 313 27.33 -18.40 -17.45
C LEU A 313 26.11 -18.71 -16.57
N GLY A 314 25.06 -17.90 -16.62
CA GLY A 314 23.80 -18.08 -15.90
C GLY A 314 22.78 -18.99 -16.59
N ASP A 315 23.03 -19.39 -17.84
CA ASP A 315 22.10 -20.21 -18.61
C ASP A 315 21.97 -21.64 -18.06
N TYR A 316 20.98 -21.84 -17.20
CA TYR A 316 20.74 -23.13 -16.56
C TYR A 316 20.25 -24.23 -17.50
N GLU A 317 19.85 -23.91 -18.74
CA GLU A 317 19.47 -24.90 -19.77
C GLU A 317 20.70 -25.55 -20.40
N THR A 318 21.82 -24.84 -20.44
CA THR A 318 23.11 -25.37 -20.91
C THR A 318 23.73 -26.29 -19.86
N PRO A 319 24.34 -27.44 -20.24
CA PRO A 319 25.07 -28.29 -19.30
C PRO A 319 26.15 -27.55 -18.49
N ALA A 320 26.23 -27.85 -17.20
CA ALA A 320 27.13 -27.13 -16.27
C ALA A 320 28.60 -27.23 -16.67
N ASP A 321 29.03 -28.36 -17.23
CA ASP A 321 30.38 -28.59 -17.73
C ASP A 321 30.76 -27.62 -18.87
N ALA A 322 29.84 -27.35 -19.80
CA ALA A 322 30.04 -26.39 -20.87
C ALA A 322 30.19 -24.95 -20.31
N ARG A 323 29.40 -24.58 -19.30
CA ARG A 323 29.51 -23.27 -18.64
C ARG A 323 30.82 -23.12 -17.86
N VAL A 324 31.24 -24.16 -17.14
CA VAL A 324 32.53 -24.20 -16.43
C VAL A 324 33.70 -24.13 -17.42
N GLN A 325 33.60 -24.77 -18.59
CA GLN A 325 34.60 -24.64 -19.65
C GLN A 325 34.67 -23.21 -20.21
N LEU A 326 33.51 -22.57 -20.44
CA LEU A 326 33.46 -21.16 -20.85
C LEU A 326 34.16 -20.26 -19.82
N LEU A 327 33.85 -20.44 -18.53
CA LEU A 327 34.52 -19.73 -17.43
C LEU A 327 36.04 -19.92 -17.49
N ARG A 328 36.52 -21.17 -17.60
CA ARG A 328 37.97 -21.47 -17.67
C ARG A 328 38.64 -20.81 -18.87
N ASN A 329 37.98 -20.76 -20.02
CA ASN A 329 38.50 -20.08 -21.21
C ASN A 329 38.59 -18.56 -21.00
N VAL A 330 37.60 -17.95 -20.35
CA VAL A 330 37.61 -16.53 -20.01
C VAL A 330 38.74 -16.22 -19.03
N LEU A 331 38.84 -16.98 -17.94
CA LEU A 331 39.90 -16.82 -16.95
C LEU A 331 41.30 -17.04 -17.55
N GLY A 332 41.47 -18.00 -18.46
CA GLY A 332 42.74 -18.26 -19.13
C GLY A 332 43.14 -17.22 -20.19
N SER A 333 42.17 -16.47 -20.73
CA SER A 333 42.43 -15.38 -21.68
C SER A 333 42.68 -14.02 -21.00
N ALA A 334 42.30 -13.88 -19.74
CA ALA A 334 42.67 -12.75 -18.90
C ALA A 334 44.18 -12.87 -18.57
N GLY A 335 45.03 -12.09 -19.23
CA GLY A 335 46.49 -12.21 -19.16
C GLY A 335 47.16 -12.02 -17.78
N ALA A 336 46.39 -11.87 -16.69
CA ALA A 336 46.87 -11.92 -15.32
C ALA A 336 46.65 -13.34 -14.78
N GLY A 337 47.70 -13.97 -14.22
CA GLY A 337 47.58 -15.29 -13.63
C GLY A 337 46.45 -15.33 -12.60
N VAL A 338 45.45 -16.18 -12.83
CA VAL A 338 44.33 -16.36 -11.91
C VAL A 338 44.75 -17.33 -10.81
N ASN A 339 44.49 -16.97 -9.55
CA ASN A 339 44.76 -17.82 -8.41
C ASN A 339 43.94 -19.11 -8.53
N ALA A 340 44.57 -20.26 -8.25
CA ALA A 340 43.93 -21.56 -8.40
C ALA A 340 42.66 -21.68 -7.53
N THR A 341 42.66 -21.10 -6.33
CA THR A 341 41.50 -21.09 -5.44
C THR A 341 40.37 -20.23 -5.98
N THR A 342 40.67 -19.07 -6.58
CA THR A 342 39.67 -18.23 -7.24
C THR A 342 39.02 -18.96 -8.41
N ALA A 343 39.83 -19.58 -9.27
CA ALA A 343 39.31 -20.34 -10.40
C ALA A 343 38.41 -21.50 -9.96
N ASP A 344 38.78 -22.19 -8.88
CA ASP A 344 38.02 -23.29 -8.30
C ASP A 344 36.70 -22.83 -7.67
N LEU A 345 36.73 -21.76 -6.86
CA LEU A 345 35.53 -21.16 -6.27
C LEU A 345 34.54 -20.68 -7.33
N LEU A 346 35.02 -20.02 -8.39
CA LEU A 346 34.18 -19.58 -9.50
C LEU A 346 33.60 -20.77 -10.27
N ALA A 347 34.39 -21.82 -10.54
CA ALA A 347 33.93 -23.01 -11.25
C ALA A 347 32.81 -23.72 -10.47
N LYS A 348 33.01 -23.95 -9.18
CA LYS A 348 32.01 -24.55 -8.28
C LYS A 348 30.74 -23.69 -8.18
N THR A 349 30.89 -22.37 -8.17
CA THR A 349 29.75 -21.45 -8.15
C THR A 349 28.92 -21.54 -9.44
N VAL A 350 29.58 -21.54 -10.61
CA VAL A 350 28.91 -21.67 -11.93
C VAL A 350 28.25 -23.04 -12.11
N GLU A 351 28.85 -24.09 -11.56
CA GLU A 351 28.29 -25.44 -11.54
C GLU A 351 26.96 -25.48 -10.75
N LEU A 352 26.89 -24.78 -9.63
CA LEU A 352 25.80 -24.85 -8.66
C LEU A 352 24.79 -23.68 -8.71
N LEU A 353 24.75 -22.92 -9.80
CA LEU A 353 23.94 -21.68 -9.89
C LEU A 353 22.43 -21.86 -9.63
N ARG A 354 21.85 -23.05 -9.83
CA ARG A 354 20.40 -23.31 -9.59
C ARG A 354 19.45 -22.28 -10.24
N GLY A 355 19.81 -21.76 -11.42
CA GLY A 355 19.03 -20.73 -12.12
C GLY A 355 19.18 -19.31 -11.59
N ARG A 356 20.10 -19.07 -10.65
CA ARG A 356 20.46 -17.73 -10.18
C ARG A 356 21.32 -17.00 -11.23
N PRO A 357 21.22 -15.66 -11.32
CA PRO A 357 22.14 -14.88 -12.13
C PRO A 357 23.59 -15.11 -11.73
N ALA A 358 24.48 -15.33 -12.70
CA ALA A 358 25.89 -15.58 -12.43
C ALA A 358 26.58 -14.37 -11.76
N GLU A 359 26.20 -13.15 -12.14
CA GLU A 359 26.70 -11.90 -11.55
C GLU A 359 26.41 -11.84 -10.04
N GLU A 360 25.17 -12.10 -9.65
CA GLU A 360 24.72 -12.08 -8.25
C GLU A 360 25.45 -13.15 -7.43
N ALA A 361 25.57 -14.37 -7.97
CA ALA A 361 26.22 -15.47 -7.28
C ALA A 361 27.73 -15.23 -7.06
N VAL A 362 28.41 -14.62 -8.02
CA VAL A 362 29.83 -14.24 -7.90
C VAL A 362 30.00 -13.07 -6.92
N GLN A 363 29.11 -12.08 -6.95
CA GLN A 363 29.14 -10.98 -6.01
C GLN A 363 28.92 -11.46 -4.57
N GLU A 364 27.99 -12.39 -4.34
CA GLU A 364 27.81 -13.04 -3.04
C GLU A 364 29.06 -13.81 -2.60
N LEU A 365 29.70 -14.54 -3.51
CA LEU A 365 30.93 -15.25 -3.21
C LEU A 365 32.05 -14.29 -2.78
N ALA A 366 32.19 -13.14 -3.44
CA ALA A 366 33.14 -12.09 -3.03
C ALA A 366 32.84 -11.61 -1.60
N LYS A 367 31.56 -11.34 -1.29
CA LYS A 367 31.14 -10.97 0.07
C LYS A 367 31.44 -12.07 1.11
N VAL A 368 31.36 -13.35 0.74
CA VAL A 368 31.73 -14.47 1.62
C VAL A 368 33.24 -14.51 1.88
N ALA A 369 34.06 -14.21 0.87
CA ALA A 369 35.52 -14.09 1.04
C ALA A 369 35.89 -12.94 2.00
N VAL A 370 35.26 -11.77 1.84
CA VAL A 370 35.40 -10.62 2.75
C VAL A 370 35.02 -11.00 4.18
N ALA A 371 33.86 -11.64 4.35
CA ALA A 371 33.40 -12.09 5.66
C ALA A 371 34.39 -13.06 6.32
N ARG A 372 35.07 -13.91 5.53
CA ARG A 372 36.08 -14.84 6.05
C ARG A 372 37.40 -14.15 6.43
N ARG A 373 37.81 -13.11 5.70
CA ARG A 373 38.97 -12.28 6.07
C ARG A 373 38.77 -11.66 7.46
N GLY A 374 37.52 -11.55 7.89
CA GLY A 374 37.16 -11.01 9.20
C GLY A 374 37.46 -9.53 9.29
N GLU A 375 37.69 -8.84 8.17
CA GLU A 375 37.84 -7.40 8.10
C GLU A 375 36.55 -6.79 7.58
N ILE A 376 35.72 -6.34 8.52
CA ILE A 376 34.52 -5.58 8.20
C ILE A 376 34.97 -4.15 7.94
N VAL A 377 34.77 -3.65 6.72
CA VAL A 377 35.04 -2.25 6.43
C VAL A 377 33.82 -1.42 6.83
N ALA A 378 33.97 -0.62 7.88
CA ALA A 378 32.97 0.36 8.29
C ALA A 378 33.27 1.70 7.64
N GLN A 379 32.37 2.22 6.82
CA GLN A 379 32.46 3.59 6.33
C GLN A 379 31.93 4.52 7.41
N VAL A 380 32.76 5.46 7.86
CA VAL A 380 32.41 6.36 8.96
C VAL A 380 32.53 7.80 8.48
N SER A 381 31.45 8.55 8.59
CA SER A 381 31.42 9.98 8.27
C SER A 381 31.33 10.78 9.56
N ALA A 382 32.25 11.73 9.74
CA ALA A 382 32.36 12.58 10.92
C ALA A 382 32.41 14.05 10.52
N ALA A 383 31.88 14.94 11.37
CA ALA A 383 31.92 16.38 11.10
C ALA A 383 33.34 17.00 11.12
N ALA A 384 34.26 16.34 11.81
CA ALA A 384 35.67 16.73 11.94
C ALA A 384 36.57 15.50 12.01
N GLU A 385 37.88 15.71 11.89
CA GLU A 385 38.87 14.66 12.03
C GLU A 385 38.84 14.09 13.47
N LEU A 386 38.86 12.76 13.56
CA LEU A 386 38.83 12.05 14.84
C LEU A 386 40.22 12.03 15.46
N SER A 387 40.29 12.13 16.79
CA SER A 387 41.55 11.88 17.51
C SER A 387 41.93 10.39 17.45
N ASP A 388 43.22 10.08 17.60
CA ASP A 388 43.70 8.69 17.64
C ASP A 388 42.97 7.84 18.69
N ALA A 389 42.67 8.43 19.85
CA ALA A 389 41.92 7.77 20.91
C ALA A 389 40.48 7.43 20.50
N GLN A 390 39.80 8.35 19.80
CA GLN A 390 38.45 8.13 19.27
C GLN A 390 38.46 7.10 18.15
N HIS A 391 39.45 7.13 17.27
CA HIS A 391 39.62 6.13 16.23
C HIS A 391 39.79 4.72 16.83
N THR A 392 40.72 4.54 17.76
CA THR A 392 40.92 3.25 18.43
C THR A 392 39.66 2.78 19.14
N ARG A 393 38.99 3.68 19.88
CA ARG A 393 37.75 3.36 20.60
C ARG A 393 36.63 2.93 19.65
N LEU A 394 36.43 3.66 18.56
CA LEU A 394 35.44 3.34 17.53
C LEU A 394 35.70 1.95 16.93
N THR A 395 36.95 1.66 16.55
CA THR A 395 37.36 0.36 16.03
C THR A 395 37.07 -0.76 17.03
N GLU A 396 37.42 -0.59 18.31
CA GLU A 396 37.17 -1.57 19.37
C GLU A 396 35.68 -1.81 19.61
N VAL A 397 34.87 -0.73 19.66
CA VAL A 397 33.41 -0.80 19.86
C VAL A 397 32.75 -1.51 18.68
N LEU A 398 33.08 -1.12 17.44
CA LEU A 398 32.54 -1.78 16.25
C LEU A 398 32.97 -3.24 16.18
N SER A 399 34.22 -3.55 16.50
CA SER A 399 34.69 -4.94 16.50
C SER A 399 33.96 -5.80 17.52
N ARG A 400 33.53 -5.21 18.65
CA ARG A 400 32.72 -5.89 19.65
C ARG A 400 31.26 -6.06 19.22
N ILE A 401 30.66 -5.01 18.64
CA ILE A 401 29.29 -5.06 18.10
C ILE A 401 29.16 -6.19 17.09
N TYR A 402 30.11 -6.24 16.15
CA TYR A 402 30.09 -7.16 15.01
C TYR A 402 30.84 -8.49 15.25
N GLY A 403 31.55 -8.65 16.38
CA GLY A 403 32.27 -9.89 16.69
C GLY A 403 33.46 -10.21 15.78
N HIS A 404 33.89 -9.28 14.93
CA HIS A 404 35.01 -9.43 13.99
C HIS A 404 35.87 -8.16 13.98
N PRO A 405 37.17 -8.25 13.63
CA PRO A 405 38.00 -7.07 13.37
C PRO A 405 37.34 -6.10 12.37
N VAL A 406 37.12 -4.85 12.77
CA VAL A 406 36.56 -3.82 11.89
C VAL A 406 37.67 -2.87 11.46
N THR A 407 37.76 -2.57 10.16
CA THR A 407 38.59 -1.48 9.63
C THR A 407 37.70 -0.27 9.36
N ALA A 408 37.90 0.82 10.07
CA ALA A 408 37.11 2.04 9.90
C ALA A 408 37.72 2.95 8.80
N GLN A 409 36.99 3.16 7.71
CA GLN A 409 37.32 4.15 6.70
C GLN A 409 36.62 5.48 7.04
N ILE A 410 37.38 6.42 7.60
CA ILE A 410 36.83 7.71 8.03
C ILE A 410 36.85 8.73 6.88
N SER A 411 35.73 9.41 6.68
CA SER A 411 35.59 10.57 5.81
C SER A 411 35.05 11.77 6.59
N THR A 412 35.54 12.97 6.28
CA THR A 412 35.08 14.20 6.94
C THR A 412 33.97 14.85 6.12
N ASP A 413 32.81 15.02 6.74
CA ASP A 413 31.64 15.68 6.16
C ASP A 413 31.11 16.77 7.10
N PRO A 414 31.43 18.06 6.83
CA PRO A 414 30.99 19.18 7.64
C PRO A 414 29.45 19.35 7.71
N GLU A 415 28.67 18.75 6.80
CA GLU A 415 27.21 18.89 6.79
C GLU A 415 26.52 18.15 7.93
N LEU A 416 27.20 17.17 8.56
CA LEU A 416 26.65 16.36 9.64
C LEU A 416 26.46 17.14 10.95
N LEU A 417 27.08 18.33 11.06
CA LEU A 417 27.11 19.23 12.23
C LEU A 417 27.75 18.65 13.50
N GLY A 418 27.79 17.33 13.67
CA GLY A 418 28.44 16.63 14.77
C GLY A 418 27.90 15.20 14.94
N GLY A 419 28.59 14.40 15.76
CA GLY A 419 28.32 12.96 15.89
C GLY A 419 28.99 12.16 14.78
N LEU A 420 28.51 10.93 14.57
CA LEU A 420 29.04 9.98 13.58
C LEU A 420 27.88 9.36 12.79
N ALA A 421 28.08 9.18 11.49
CA ALA A 421 27.29 8.27 10.67
C ALA A 421 28.16 7.08 10.28
N ILE A 422 27.69 5.86 10.56
CA ILE A 422 28.44 4.63 10.33
C ILE A 422 27.63 3.76 9.37
N SER A 423 28.26 3.26 8.32
CA SER A 423 27.67 2.31 7.39
C SER A 423 28.53 1.05 7.30
N VAL A 424 27.89 -0.10 7.51
CA VAL A 424 28.51 -1.42 7.45
C VAL A 424 27.65 -2.32 6.57
N GLY A 425 28.08 -2.57 5.33
CA GLY A 425 27.28 -3.33 4.36
C GLY A 425 25.94 -2.65 4.08
N ASP A 426 24.84 -3.31 4.46
CA ASP A 426 23.47 -2.80 4.30
C ASP A 426 22.92 -2.12 5.58
N GLU A 427 23.71 -2.07 6.66
CA GLU A 427 23.33 -1.48 7.94
C GLU A 427 23.87 -0.04 8.06
N ILE A 428 23.02 0.87 8.56
CA ILE A 428 23.37 2.27 8.82
C ILE A 428 23.05 2.57 10.27
N ILE A 429 24.05 3.04 11.01
CA ILE A 429 23.92 3.55 12.36
C ILE A 429 24.22 5.06 12.30
N ASP A 430 23.16 5.87 12.39
CA ASP A 430 23.24 7.31 12.26
C ASP A 430 23.01 8.01 13.61
N GLY A 431 24.09 8.59 14.13
CA GLY A 431 24.11 9.38 15.35
C GLY A 431 24.24 10.88 15.14
N THR A 432 24.06 11.36 13.91
CA THR A 432 24.43 12.73 13.57
C THR A 432 23.41 13.75 14.06
N LEU A 433 23.90 14.94 14.41
CA LEU A 433 23.04 16.05 14.82
C LEU A 433 22.15 16.54 13.67
N SER A 434 22.63 16.45 12.43
CA SER A 434 21.83 16.75 11.23
C SER A 434 20.59 15.86 11.14
N SER A 435 20.75 14.55 11.32
CA SER A 435 19.64 13.58 11.31
C SER A 435 18.71 13.74 12.52
N ARG A 436 19.24 14.03 13.71
CA ARG A 436 18.41 14.35 14.89
C ARG A 436 17.57 15.60 14.67
N LEU A 437 18.10 16.62 13.99
CA LEU A 437 17.38 17.84 13.64
C LEU A 437 16.30 17.57 12.58
N ALA A 438 16.62 16.81 11.54
CA ALA A 438 15.66 16.39 10.54
C ALA A 438 14.51 15.57 11.17
N ALA A 439 14.83 14.65 12.10
CA ALA A 439 13.84 13.90 12.86
C ALA A 439 12.97 14.81 13.75
N ALA A 440 13.55 15.82 14.39
CA ALA A 440 12.79 16.80 15.16
C ALA A 440 11.83 17.62 14.29
N GLN A 441 12.22 17.92 13.04
CA GLN A 441 11.37 18.63 12.09
C GLN A 441 10.19 17.77 11.61
N THR A 442 10.39 16.48 11.36
CA THR A 442 9.33 15.56 10.91
C THR A 442 8.37 15.17 12.02
N GLN A 443 8.79 15.23 13.29
CA GLN A 443 7.95 14.96 14.45
C GLN A 443 7.14 16.17 14.94
N LEU A 444 7.19 17.30 14.23
CA LEU A 444 6.38 18.46 14.56
C LEU A 444 4.89 18.10 14.50
N PRO A 445 4.10 18.43 15.53
CA PRO A 445 2.69 18.08 15.57
C PRO A 445 1.90 18.77 14.46
N ASP A 446 0.96 18.03 13.86
CA ASP A 446 -0.01 18.53 12.88
C ASP A 446 -0.95 19.62 13.42
#